data_AF-A0A5S3Y4Q5-F1
#
_entry.id   AF-A0A5S3Y4Q5-F1
#
_cell.length_a   1.000
_cell.length_b   1.000
_cell.length_c   1.000
_cell.angle_alpha   90.00
_cell.angle_beta   90.00
_cell.angle_gamma   90.00
#
_symmetry.space_group_name_H-M   'P 1'
#
loop_
_entity.id
_entity.type
_entity.pdbx_description
1 polymer ?
#
loop_
_entity_poly.entity_id
_entity_poly.type
_entity_poly.pdbx_seq_one_letter_code
_entity_poly.pdbx_strand_id
1 'polypeptide(L)'
;MKKEQSKESGILYAVFTTVLLYFLFKITLIFSMQLNWHSTCLSSLWDNANSVVTPFLGFSIVAVLSCIWFFYCAIKYKQKAGKAVYLLLGVGAVFYYFWFRGFYGFWQLMSYEQKEITVQEFYEKTGGTDRLTSLFGNRLRHHELCKSSHDKIN
;
A
#
# COMPACT_ATOMS: atom_id res chain seq x y z
N MET A 1 15.08 -36.09 -12.59
CA MET A 1 15.60 -34.92 -11.82
C MET A 1 15.07 -33.54 -12.24
N LYS A 2 14.70 -33.24 -13.50
CA LYS A 2 14.30 -31.86 -13.91
C LYS A 2 12.97 -31.31 -13.34
N LYS A 3 12.00 -32.15 -12.97
CA LYS A 3 10.67 -31.70 -12.49
C LYS A 3 10.66 -31.15 -11.06
N GLU A 4 11.64 -31.53 -10.22
CA GLU A 4 11.67 -31.11 -8.82
C GLU A 4 12.29 -29.74 -8.61
N GLN A 5 13.39 -29.43 -9.31
CA GLN A 5 14.02 -28.11 -9.33
C GLN A 5 13.12 -27.04 -9.96
N SER A 6 12.40 -27.38 -11.05
CA SER A 6 11.50 -26.44 -11.74
C SER A 6 10.30 -25.99 -10.91
N LYS A 7 9.90 -26.74 -9.87
CA LYS A 7 8.77 -26.37 -8.99
C LYS A 7 9.21 -25.55 -7.79
N GLU A 8 10.44 -25.76 -7.32
CA GLU A 8 11.04 -25.04 -6.19
C GLU A 8 11.46 -23.63 -6.59
N SER A 9 11.88 -23.44 -7.85
CA SER A 9 12.12 -22.12 -8.41
C SER A 9 10.86 -21.26 -8.46
N GLY A 10 9.68 -21.84 -8.75
CA GLY A 10 8.43 -21.09 -8.92
C GLY A 10 7.98 -20.30 -7.69
N ILE A 11 8.14 -20.86 -6.48
CA ILE A 11 7.78 -20.14 -5.26
C ILE A 11 8.83 -19.10 -4.87
N LEU A 12 10.10 -19.37 -5.13
CA LEU A 12 11.18 -18.40 -4.94
C LEU A 12 11.00 -17.18 -5.86
N TYR A 13 10.62 -17.40 -7.12
CA TYR A 13 10.27 -16.32 -8.05
C TYR A 13 9.05 -15.54 -7.58
N ALA A 14 8.03 -16.21 -7.05
CA ALA A 14 6.86 -15.53 -6.48
C ALA A 14 7.30 -14.63 -5.31
N VAL A 15 8.02 -15.16 -4.33
CA VAL A 15 8.54 -14.39 -3.18
C VAL A 15 9.41 -13.21 -3.64
N PHE A 16 10.34 -13.45 -4.56
CA PHE A 16 11.23 -12.38 -5.03
C PHE A 16 10.46 -11.27 -5.74
N THR A 17 9.52 -11.64 -6.62
CA THR A 17 8.67 -10.69 -7.33
C THR A 17 7.79 -9.88 -6.37
N THR A 18 7.22 -10.52 -5.35
CA THR A 18 6.33 -9.84 -4.40
C THR A 18 7.09 -8.81 -3.56
N VAL A 19 8.30 -9.16 -3.11
CA VAL A 19 9.19 -8.24 -2.38
C VAL A 19 9.67 -7.09 -3.28
N LEU A 20 10.05 -7.39 -4.53
CA LEU A 20 10.47 -6.37 -5.49
C LEU A 20 9.34 -5.37 -5.78
N LEU A 21 8.11 -5.84 -5.98
CA LEU A 21 6.94 -4.99 -6.19
C LEU A 21 6.65 -4.09 -4.98
N TYR A 22 6.73 -4.64 -3.76
CA TYR A 22 6.61 -3.86 -2.53
C TYR A 22 7.68 -2.77 -2.44
N PHE A 23 8.93 -3.10 -2.76
CA PHE A 23 10.05 -2.17 -2.72
C PHE A 23 9.88 -1.05 -3.76
N LEU A 24 9.51 -1.40 -5.00
CA LEU A 24 9.22 -0.41 -6.04
C LEU A 24 8.08 0.52 -5.65
N PHE A 25 6.99 -0.01 -5.08
CA PHE A 25 5.90 0.81 -4.55
C PHE A 25 6.39 1.82 -3.50
N LYS A 26 7.20 1.37 -2.53
CA LYS A 26 7.77 2.24 -1.49
C LYS A 26 8.69 3.31 -2.06
N ILE A 27 9.55 2.96 -3.00
CA ILE A 27 10.44 3.92 -3.67
C ILE A 27 9.61 4.98 -4.40
N THR A 28 8.64 4.57 -5.23
CA THR A 28 7.80 5.51 -5.97
C THR A 28 7.05 6.45 -5.04
N LEU A 29 6.56 5.94 -3.90
CA LEU A 29 5.89 6.75 -2.88
C LEU A 29 6.82 7.78 -2.24
N ILE A 30 8.05 7.39 -1.86
CA ILE A 30 9.06 8.30 -1.30
C ILE A 30 9.43 9.39 -2.31
N PHE A 31 9.71 9.01 -3.56
CA PHE A 31 10.01 9.97 -4.62
C PHE A 31 8.85 10.95 -4.85
N SER A 32 7.61 10.46 -4.84
CA SER A 32 6.43 11.31 -5.01
C SER A 32 6.27 12.33 -3.88
N MET A 33 6.58 11.93 -2.64
CA MET A 33 6.57 12.85 -1.49
C MET A 33 7.71 13.87 -1.56
N GLN A 34 8.90 13.46 -2.02
CA GLN A 34 10.09 14.30 -2.00
C GLN A 34 10.18 15.30 -3.15
N LEU A 35 9.61 14.97 -4.32
CA LEU A 35 9.63 15.84 -5.50
C LEU A 35 8.77 17.11 -5.33
N ASN A 36 7.76 17.12 -4.45
CA ASN A 36 6.76 18.20 -4.39
C ASN A 36 6.34 18.63 -2.96
N TRP A 37 7.29 18.70 -2.02
CA TRP A 37 7.02 18.98 -0.59
C TRP A 37 6.22 20.28 -0.32
N HIS A 38 6.25 21.28 -1.22
CA HIS A 38 5.75 22.63 -0.90
C HIS A 38 4.49 23.10 -1.63
N SER A 39 3.90 22.34 -2.57
CA SER A 39 2.83 22.93 -3.41
C SER A 39 1.77 22.00 -3.96
N THR A 40 1.91 20.67 -3.89
CA THR A 40 0.96 19.74 -4.50
C THR A 40 0.64 18.57 -3.58
N CYS A 41 -0.67 18.29 -3.39
CA CYS A 41 -1.14 17.12 -2.65
C CYS A 41 -0.69 15.82 -3.31
N LEU A 42 -0.40 14.80 -2.52
CA LEU A 42 -0.02 13.48 -3.02
C LEU A 42 -1.15 12.84 -3.82
N SER A 43 -2.41 13.11 -3.44
CA SER A 43 -3.62 12.76 -4.18
C SER A 43 -3.63 13.30 -5.61
N SER A 44 -3.04 14.47 -5.87
CA SER A 44 -2.97 15.04 -7.24
C SER A 44 -2.03 14.26 -8.17
N LEU A 45 -1.04 13.55 -7.61
CA LEU A 45 -0.10 12.70 -8.34
C LEU A 45 -0.58 11.26 -8.44
N TRP A 46 -1.17 10.74 -7.36
CA TRP A 46 -1.51 9.33 -7.20
C TRP A 46 -2.96 8.98 -7.53
N ASP A 47 -3.83 9.98 -7.59
CA ASP A 47 -5.27 9.85 -7.84
C ASP A 47 -5.78 11.01 -8.71
N ASN A 48 -5.10 11.24 -9.84
CA ASN A 48 -5.50 12.26 -10.79
C ASN A 48 -6.72 11.79 -11.60
N ALA A 49 -7.82 12.54 -11.49
CA ALA A 49 -9.09 12.29 -12.18
C ALA A 49 -8.98 12.20 -13.72
N ASN A 50 -7.90 12.73 -14.31
CA ASN A 50 -7.68 12.69 -15.76
C ASN A 50 -7.06 11.37 -16.26
N SER A 51 -6.72 10.44 -15.36
CA SER A 51 -6.09 9.17 -15.72
C SER A 51 -7.02 7.98 -15.40
N VAL A 52 -7.26 7.12 -16.39
CA VAL A 52 -8.09 5.91 -16.25
C VAL A 52 -7.45 4.90 -15.28
N VAL A 53 -6.11 4.87 -15.23
CA VAL A 53 -5.35 4.04 -14.29
C VAL A 53 -4.44 4.95 -13.49
N THR A 54 -4.87 5.27 -12.27
CA THR A 54 -4.05 6.05 -11.34
C THR A 54 -2.91 5.19 -10.81
N PRO A 55 -1.75 5.78 -10.43
CA PRO A 55 -0.65 5.02 -9.83
C PRO A 55 -1.11 4.18 -8.64
N PHE A 56 -2.01 4.70 -7.80
CA PHE A 56 -2.60 3.96 -6.70
C PHE A 56 -3.33 2.69 -7.17
N LEU A 57 -4.23 2.83 -8.15
CA LEU A 57 -4.98 1.70 -8.69
C LEU A 57 -4.05 0.68 -9.36
N GLY A 58 -3.06 1.14 -10.13
CA GLY A 58 -2.06 0.29 -10.78
C GLY A 58 -1.30 -0.58 -9.77
N PHE A 59 -0.73 0.04 -8.73
CA PHE A 59 -0.04 -0.69 -7.68
C PHE A 59 -0.97 -1.60 -6.86
N SER A 60 -2.22 -1.18 -6.63
CA SER A 60 -3.21 -1.99 -5.91
C SER A 60 -3.59 -3.25 -6.67
N ILE A 61 -3.87 -3.13 -7.98
CA ILE A 61 -4.18 -4.29 -8.84
C ILE A 61 -2.99 -5.25 -8.88
N VAL A 62 -1.78 -4.73 -9.08
CA VAL A 62 -0.56 -5.55 -9.12
C VAL A 62 -0.32 -6.26 -7.78
N ALA A 63 -0.58 -5.59 -6.65
CA ALA A 63 -0.47 -6.21 -5.32
C ALA A 63 -1.47 -7.35 -5.12
N VAL A 64 -2.73 -7.20 -5.57
CA VAL A 64 -3.75 -8.26 -5.51
C VAL A 64 -3.36 -9.44 -6.41
N LEU A 65 -2.94 -9.19 -7.64
CA LEU A 65 -2.49 -10.25 -8.56
C LEU A 65 -1.27 -10.99 -8.00
N SER A 66 -0.32 -10.25 -7.42
CA SER A 66 0.86 -10.79 -6.75
C SER A 66 0.48 -11.68 -5.56
N CYS A 67 -0.51 -11.26 -4.75
CA CYS A 67 -1.07 -12.03 -3.64
C CYS A 67 -1.67 -13.35 -4.12
N ILE A 68 -2.57 -13.30 -5.11
CA ILE A 68 -3.20 -14.50 -5.69
C ILE A 68 -2.12 -15.46 -6.22
N TRP A 69 -1.13 -14.93 -6.94
CA TRP A 69 -0.02 -15.71 -7.48
C TRP A 69 0.81 -16.38 -6.38
N PHE A 70 1.17 -15.64 -5.32
CA PHE A 70 1.92 -16.18 -4.19
C PHE A 70 1.19 -17.34 -3.51
N PHE A 71 -0.10 -17.14 -3.16
CA PHE A 71 -0.89 -18.17 -2.51
C PHE A 71 -1.12 -19.38 -3.41
N TYR A 72 -1.33 -19.17 -4.72
CA TYR A 72 -1.42 -20.24 -5.70
C TYR A 72 -0.13 -21.07 -5.75
N CYS A 73 1.03 -20.41 -5.83
CA CYS A 73 2.33 -21.08 -5.81
C CYS A 73 2.57 -21.83 -4.49
N ALA A 74 2.22 -21.24 -3.35
CA ALA A 74 2.35 -21.86 -2.03
C ALA A 74 1.47 -23.10 -1.89
N ILE A 75 0.20 -23.06 -2.30
CA ILE A 75 -0.70 -24.22 -2.27
C ILE A 75 -0.17 -25.33 -3.20
N LYS A 76 0.33 -24.98 -4.38
CA LYS A 76 0.93 -25.96 -5.30
C LYS A 76 2.22 -26.58 -4.72
N TYR A 77 3.00 -25.80 -3.99
CA TYR A 77 4.22 -26.27 -3.31
C TYR A 77 3.91 -27.14 -2.08
N LYS A 78 2.77 -26.92 -1.40
CA LYS A 78 2.27 -27.76 -0.28
C LYS A 78 2.18 -29.24 -0.66
N GLN A 79 1.76 -29.56 -1.88
CA GLN A 79 1.69 -30.93 -2.38
C GLN A 79 3.06 -31.65 -2.38
N LYS A 80 4.17 -30.91 -2.33
CA LYS A 80 5.55 -31.44 -2.39
C LYS A 80 6.29 -31.35 -1.04
N ALA A 81 6.19 -30.22 -0.34
CA ALA A 81 6.98 -29.94 0.87
C ALA A 81 6.22 -30.17 2.20
N GLY A 82 4.97 -30.63 2.14
CA GLY A 82 4.19 -31.02 3.32
C GLY A 82 3.94 -29.85 4.28
N LYS A 83 4.04 -30.10 5.59
CA LYS A 83 3.62 -29.15 6.65
C LYS A 83 4.49 -27.88 6.73
N ALA A 84 5.72 -27.89 6.22
CA ALA A 84 6.61 -26.72 6.24
C ALA A 84 6.04 -25.51 5.49
N VAL A 85 5.16 -25.74 4.51
CA VAL A 85 4.53 -24.68 3.71
C VAL A 85 3.56 -23.82 4.53
N TYR A 86 3.03 -24.32 5.64
CA TYR A 86 2.17 -23.51 6.51
C TYR A 86 2.92 -22.33 7.13
N LEU A 87 4.23 -22.46 7.40
CA LEU A 87 5.04 -21.34 7.85
C LEU A 87 5.15 -20.27 6.77
N LEU A 88 5.38 -20.68 5.52
CA LEU A 88 5.49 -19.76 4.39
C LEU A 88 4.16 -19.06 4.09
N LEU A 89 3.04 -19.78 4.19
CA LEU A 89 1.70 -19.20 4.11
C LEU A 89 1.43 -18.21 5.24
N GLY A 90 1.83 -18.53 6.48
CA GLY A 90 1.68 -17.65 7.63
C GLY A 90 2.49 -16.37 7.47
N VAL A 91 3.77 -16.47 7.13
CA VAL A 91 4.64 -15.31 6.88
C VAL A 91 4.11 -14.47 5.72
N GLY A 92 3.67 -15.12 4.63
CA GLY A 92 3.06 -14.42 3.49
C GLY A 92 1.77 -13.69 3.87
N ALA A 93 0.88 -14.31 4.66
CA ALA A 93 -0.35 -13.70 5.13
C ALA A 93 -0.07 -12.47 6.01
N VAL A 94 0.89 -12.56 6.94
CA VAL A 94 1.32 -11.42 7.76
C VAL A 94 1.89 -10.31 6.89
N PHE A 95 2.73 -10.64 5.91
CA PHE A 95 3.31 -9.67 4.98
C PHE A 95 2.22 -8.92 4.20
N TYR A 96 1.28 -9.65 3.57
CA TYR A 96 0.18 -9.04 2.82
C TYR A 96 -0.76 -8.23 3.72
N TYR A 97 -1.03 -8.70 4.94
CA TYR A 97 -1.80 -7.93 5.92
C TYR A 97 -1.17 -6.55 6.15
N PHE A 98 0.13 -6.48 6.43
CA PHE A 98 0.82 -5.19 6.61
C PHE A 98 0.89 -4.38 5.32
N TRP A 99 1.03 -5.02 4.17
CA TRP A 99 1.04 -4.32 2.88
C TRP A 99 -0.32 -3.67 2.57
N PHE A 100 -1.42 -4.43 2.67
CA PHE A 100 -2.76 -3.91 2.45
C PHE A 100 -3.20 -2.92 3.53
N ARG A 101 -2.77 -3.10 4.78
CA ARG A 101 -2.96 -2.08 5.83
C ARG A 101 -2.25 -0.77 5.46
N GLY A 102 -1.07 -0.86 4.84
CA GLY A 102 -0.37 0.29 4.28
C GLY A 102 -1.14 0.96 3.13
N PHE A 103 -1.67 0.19 2.19
CA PHE A 103 -2.54 0.71 1.11
C PHE A 103 -3.78 1.40 1.67
N TYR A 104 -4.43 0.82 2.69
CA TYR A 104 -5.58 1.43 3.33
C TYR A 104 -5.23 2.76 4.00
N GLY A 105 -4.12 2.82 4.75
CA GLY A 105 -3.66 4.09 5.33
C GLY A 105 -3.33 5.15 4.28
N PHE A 106 -2.75 4.73 3.15
CA PHE A 106 -2.47 5.59 2.02
C PHE A 106 -3.75 6.09 1.32
N TRP A 107 -4.75 5.22 1.17
CA TRP A 107 -6.07 5.59 0.68
C TRP A 107 -6.74 6.63 1.58
N GLN A 108 -6.73 6.41 2.90
CA GLN A 108 -7.28 7.38 3.86
C GLN A 108 -6.55 8.74 3.76
N LEU A 109 -5.23 8.74 3.52
CA LEU A 109 -4.46 9.97 3.32
C LEU A 109 -4.92 10.71 2.05
N MET A 110 -5.10 10.01 0.93
CA MET A 110 -5.58 10.62 -0.31
C MET A 110 -7.01 11.15 -0.17
N SER A 111 -7.93 10.38 0.43
CA SER A 111 -9.30 10.82 0.71
C SER A 111 -9.33 12.06 1.63
N TYR A 112 -8.42 12.13 2.60
CA TYR A 112 -8.26 13.31 3.44
C TYR A 112 -7.79 14.53 2.62
N GLU A 113 -6.77 14.37 1.77
CA GLU A 113 -6.27 15.45 0.91
C GLU A 113 -7.30 15.92 -0.14
N GLN A 114 -8.18 15.02 -0.59
CA GLN A 114 -9.30 15.33 -1.49
C GLN A 114 -10.52 15.93 -0.77
N LYS A 115 -10.45 16.12 0.55
CA LYS A 115 -11.56 16.62 1.40
C LYS A 115 -12.78 15.70 1.41
N GLU A 116 -12.63 14.41 1.09
CA GLU A 116 -13.71 13.41 1.16
C GLU A 116 -14.01 12.98 2.60
N ILE A 117 -12.99 13.01 3.46
CA ILE A 117 -13.10 12.67 4.89
C ILE A 117 -12.52 13.79 5.74
N THR A 118 -13.02 13.91 6.98
CA THR A 118 -12.49 14.88 7.94
C THR A 118 -11.15 14.40 8.54
N VAL A 119 -10.37 15.34 9.08
CA VAL A 119 -9.15 15.05 9.87
C VAL A 119 -9.44 14.03 10.98
N GLN A 120 -10.58 14.19 11.66
CA GLN A 120 -10.96 13.33 12.78
C GLN A 120 -11.26 11.90 12.32
N GLU A 121 -11.99 11.74 11.22
CA GLU A 121 -12.23 10.42 10.61
C GLU A 121 -10.95 9.76 10.11
N PHE A 122 -10.04 10.54 9.52
CA PHE A 122 -8.73 10.03 9.10
C PHE A 122 -7.98 9.42 10.28
N TYR A 123 -7.93 10.10 11.43
CA TYR A 123 -7.24 9.61 12.62
C TYR A 123 -7.93 8.42 13.27
N GLU A 124 -9.26 8.39 13.31
CA GLU A 124 -10.03 7.26 13.82
C GLU A 124 -9.78 6.00 12.97
N LYS A 125 -9.83 6.15 11.64
CA LYS A 125 -9.64 5.04 10.68
C LYS A 125 -8.18 4.55 10.61
N THR A 126 -7.20 5.42 10.89
CA THR A 126 -5.78 5.05 10.89
C THR A 126 -5.22 4.65 12.27
N GLY A 127 -6.06 4.71 13.32
CA GLY A 127 -5.68 4.32 14.69
C GLY A 127 -4.78 5.33 15.41
N GLY A 128 -4.85 6.61 15.02
CA GLY A 128 -3.99 7.69 15.50
C GLY A 128 -4.55 8.52 16.66
N THR A 129 -5.80 8.29 17.07
CA THR A 129 -6.54 9.16 18.00
C THR A 129 -5.84 9.37 19.35
N ASP A 130 -5.23 8.35 19.96
CA ASP A 130 -4.65 8.53 21.31
C ASP A 130 -3.23 9.13 21.30
N ARG A 131 -2.43 8.85 20.26
CA ARG A 131 -1.01 9.25 20.21
C ARG A 131 -0.79 10.63 19.59
N LEU A 132 -1.68 11.08 18.70
CA LEU A 132 -1.58 12.40 18.07
C LEU A 132 -2.29 13.50 18.86
N THR A 133 -3.37 13.18 19.57
CA THR A 133 -4.04 14.15 20.47
C THR A 133 -3.11 14.57 21.61
N SER A 134 -2.23 13.68 22.09
CA SER A 134 -1.19 14.00 23.07
C SER A 134 0.01 14.77 22.48
N LEU A 135 0.35 14.56 21.20
CA LEU A 135 1.50 15.22 20.54
C LEU A 135 1.17 16.59 19.92
N PHE A 136 -0.05 16.81 19.42
CA PHE A 136 -0.41 18.01 18.66
C PHE A 136 -1.56 18.82 19.27
N GLY A 137 -2.24 18.31 20.32
CA GLY A 137 -3.32 19.02 21.01
C GLY A 137 -4.39 19.61 20.07
N ASN A 138 -4.97 20.77 20.44
CA ASN A 138 -5.97 21.47 19.62
C ASN A 138 -5.43 22.03 18.27
N ARG A 139 -4.15 21.82 17.91
CA ARG A 139 -3.60 22.26 16.61
C ARG A 139 -3.97 21.36 15.44
N LEU A 140 -4.59 20.19 15.67
CA LEU A 140 -5.08 19.31 14.61
C LEU A 140 -6.04 20.02 13.62
N ARG A 141 -6.75 21.08 14.06
CA ARG A 141 -7.70 21.81 13.22
C ARG A 141 -7.08 22.70 12.13
N HIS A 142 -5.76 22.93 12.15
CA HIS A 142 -5.12 23.92 11.27
C HIS A 142 -4.00 23.36 10.37
N HIS A 143 -3.78 22.05 10.35
CA HIS A 143 -2.85 21.44 9.41
C HIS A 143 -3.61 20.86 8.21
N GLU A 144 -3.96 21.73 7.26
CA GLU A 144 -4.09 21.27 5.87
C GLU A 144 -2.70 20.80 5.42
N LEU A 145 -2.54 19.49 5.23
CA LEU A 145 -1.28 18.86 4.80
C LEU A 145 -0.82 19.37 3.41
N CYS A 146 -1.74 19.90 2.61
CA CYS A 146 -1.50 20.48 1.30
C CYS A 146 -2.71 21.32 0.86
N LYS A 147 -2.51 22.30 -0.03
CA LYS A 147 -3.62 22.97 -0.72
C LYS A 147 -4.13 22.06 -1.83
N SER A 148 -5.38 21.61 -1.71
CA SER A 148 -6.03 20.82 -2.76
C SER A 148 -6.17 21.66 -4.02
N SER A 149 -6.04 21.05 -5.21
CA SER A 149 -6.30 21.76 -6.48
C SER A 149 -7.77 22.20 -6.61
N HIS A 150 -8.67 21.71 -5.74
CA HIS A 150 -10.04 22.22 -5.60
C HIS A 150 -10.13 23.59 -4.92
N ASP A 151 -9.03 24.13 -4.38
CA ASP A 151 -8.98 25.51 -3.86
C ASP A 151 -8.66 26.54 -4.97
N LYS A 152 -8.75 26.14 -6.25
CA LYS A 152 -8.71 27.10 -7.36
C LYS A 152 -10.11 27.68 -7.67
N ILE A 153 -10.26 28.91 -7.17
CA ILE A 153 -11.02 30.04 -7.73
C ILE A 153 -12.52 30.09 -7.37
N ASN A 154 -12.82 30.77 -6.26
CA ASN A 154 -13.73 31.91 -6.29
C ASN A 154 -12.93 33.17 -5.98
#